data_AF-A0A386JLX2-F1
#
_entry.id   AF-A0A386JLX2-F1
#
_cell.length_a   1.000
_cell.length_b   1.000
_cell.length_c   1.000
_cell.angle_alpha   90.00
_cell.angle_beta   90.00
_cell.angle_gamma   90.00
#
_symmetry.space_group_name_H-M   'P 1'
#
loop_
_entity.id
_entity.type
_entity.pdbx_description
1 polymer ?
#
loop_
_entity_poly.entity_id
_entity_poly.type
_entity_poly.pdbx_seq_one_letter_code
_entity_poly.pdbx_strand_id
1 'polypeptide(L)'
;MAINVAPYFHLYNGGPYQLVVCHFFLGICAYMGREWELSFRLGMRPWICVAYSAPVAAATAVFIIYPIGQGSFSDGMPLGISGTFNFMIVFQAEHNILMHPFHMLGVAGVFGGSLFSAMHVNCAVQMVTFK
;
A
#
# COMPACT_ATOMS: atom_id res chain seq x y z
N MET A 1 2.23 -22.24 37.00
CA MET A 1 1.44 -22.02 35.77
C MET A 1 2.17 -21.21 34.68
N ALA A 2 3.44 -20.78 34.87
CA ALA A 2 4.13 -19.90 33.91
C ALA A 2 5.03 -20.59 32.86
N ILE A 3 5.24 -21.90 32.93
CA ILE A 3 6.29 -22.59 32.15
C ILE A 3 5.80 -23.02 30.74
N ASN A 4 4.48 -23.17 30.53
CA ASN A 4 3.91 -23.67 29.27
C ASN A 4 3.57 -22.59 28.21
N VAL A 5 3.77 -21.31 28.50
CA VAL A 5 3.48 -20.19 27.58
C VAL A 5 4.73 -19.63 26.87
N ALA A 6 5.93 -20.00 27.32
CA ALA A 6 7.20 -19.59 26.70
C ALA A 6 7.29 -19.88 25.17
N PRO A 7 6.88 -21.05 24.63
CA PRO A 7 6.99 -21.30 23.19
C PRO A 7 6.00 -20.49 22.35
N TYR A 8 4.93 -19.98 22.95
CA TYR A 8 3.90 -19.20 22.25
C TYR A 8 4.03 -17.69 22.44
N PHE A 9 5.00 -17.24 23.25
CA PHE A 9 5.21 -15.83 23.55
C PHE A 9 5.35 -14.97 22.29
N HIS A 10 6.08 -15.46 21.29
CA HIS A 10 6.22 -14.78 20.00
C HIS A 10 4.90 -14.71 19.22
N LEU A 11 4.08 -15.76 19.27
CA LEU A 11 2.80 -15.82 18.56
C LEU A 11 1.73 -14.89 19.16
N TYR A 12 1.80 -14.61 20.47
CA TYR A 12 0.85 -13.71 21.12
C TYR A 12 1.32 -12.25 21.20
N ASN A 13 2.61 -11.98 20.97
CA ASN A 13 3.21 -10.64 21.11
C ASN A 13 3.74 -10.07 19.79
N GLY A 14 2.90 -10.02 18.76
CA GLY A 14 3.21 -9.33 17.50
C GLY A 14 4.01 -10.13 16.46
N GLY A 15 4.46 -11.35 16.76
CA GLY A 15 5.05 -12.25 15.77
C GLY A 15 4.16 -12.51 14.54
N PRO A 16 2.84 -12.76 14.69
CA PRO A 16 1.95 -12.93 13.54
C PRO A 16 1.82 -11.67 12.69
N TYR A 17 1.87 -10.47 13.30
CA TYR A 17 1.83 -9.21 12.56
C TYR A 17 3.02 -9.11 11.59
N GLN A 18 4.23 -9.35 12.08
CA GLN A 18 5.45 -9.31 11.28
C GLN A 18 5.43 -10.37 10.18
N LEU A 19 4.99 -11.60 10.47
CA LEU A 19 4.85 -12.65 9.47
C LEU A 19 3.89 -12.24 8.36
N VAL A 20 2.70 -11.73 8.72
CA VAL A 20 1.69 -11.31 7.74
C VAL A 20 2.21 -10.16 6.89
N VAL A 21 2.82 -9.13 7.50
CA VAL A 21 3.39 -7.99 6.78
C VAL A 21 4.49 -8.44 5.80
N CYS A 22 5.44 -9.26 6.25
CA CYS A 22 6.54 -9.73 5.40
C CYS A 22 6.03 -10.65 4.29
N HIS A 23 5.11 -11.57 4.58
CA HIS A 23 4.51 -12.45 3.59
C HIS A 23 3.70 -11.66 2.55
N PHE A 24 2.88 -10.71 3.00
CA PHE A 24 2.13 -9.81 2.13
C PHE A 24 3.08 -9.02 1.22
N PHE A 25 4.15 -8.45 1.77
CA PHE A 25 5.12 -7.68 1.02
C PHE A 25 5.80 -8.50 -0.08
N LEU A 26 6.25 -9.72 0.25
CA LEU A 26 6.80 -10.64 -0.75
C LEU A 26 5.74 -11.02 -1.79
N GLY A 27 4.49 -11.23 -1.37
CA GLY A 27 3.37 -11.53 -2.25
C GLY A 27 3.11 -10.44 -3.29
N ILE A 28 3.04 -9.17 -2.88
CA ILE A 28 2.82 -8.04 -3.81
C ILE A 28 4.03 -7.79 -4.71
N CYS A 29 5.26 -7.99 -4.22
CA CYS A 29 6.47 -7.91 -5.05
C CYS A 29 6.50 -9.03 -6.11
N ALA A 30 6.16 -10.27 -5.73
CA ALA A 30 6.03 -11.39 -6.66
C ALA A 30 4.90 -11.13 -7.68
N TYR A 31 3.78 -10.54 -7.24
CA TYR A 31 2.70 -10.16 -8.13
C TYR A 31 3.12 -9.10 -9.16
N MET A 32 3.88 -8.09 -8.74
CA MET A 32 4.46 -7.11 -9.67
C MET A 32 5.37 -7.79 -10.72
N GLY A 33 6.22 -8.73 -10.30
CA GLY A 33 7.04 -9.53 -11.20
C GLY A 33 6.22 -10.37 -12.19
N ARG A 34 5.09 -10.90 -11.75
CA ARG A 34 4.12 -11.60 -12.62
C ARG A 34 3.54 -10.68 -13.69
N GLU A 35 3.14 -9.45 -13.35
CA GLU A 35 2.59 -8.48 -14.32
C GLU A 35 3.64 -8.07 -15.37
N TRP A 36 4.90 -7.97 -14.97
CA TRP A 36 6.03 -7.79 -15.89
C TRP A 36 6.12 -8.96 -16.86
N GLU A 37 6.27 -10.18 -16.35
CA GLU A 37 6.41 -11.40 -17.16
C GLU A 37 5.25 -11.59 -18.15
N LEU A 38 4.01 -11.35 -17.70
CA LEU A 38 2.83 -11.42 -18.56
C LEU A 38 2.93 -10.44 -19.74
N SER A 39 3.38 -9.21 -19.49
CA SER A 39 3.57 -8.20 -20.53
C SER A 39 4.59 -8.68 -21.57
N PHE A 40 5.73 -9.25 -21.15
CA PHE A 40 6.72 -9.80 -22.08
C PHE A 40 6.19 -10.97 -22.90
N ARG A 41 5.49 -11.92 -22.26
CA ARG A 41 4.94 -13.09 -22.94
C ARG A 41 3.90 -12.72 -24.00
N LEU A 42 3.18 -11.61 -23.81
CA LEU A 42 2.21 -11.08 -24.76
C LEU A 42 2.82 -10.09 -25.78
N GLY A 43 4.13 -9.81 -25.71
CA GLY A 43 4.77 -8.78 -26.55
C GLY A 43 4.26 -7.36 -26.26
N MET A 44 3.62 -7.14 -25.11
CA MET A 44 3.07 -5.86 -24.68
C MET A 44 4.11 -5.06 -23.91
N ARG A 45 3.93 -3.74 -23.90
CA ARG A 45 4.72 -2.83 -23.06
C ARG A 45 4.30 -3.00 -21.59
N PRO A 46 5.24 -2.99 -20.62
CA PRO A 46 4.97 -3.36 -19.22
C PRO A 46 4.31 -2.24 -18.39
N TRP A 47 3.35 -1.50 -18.96
CA TRP A 47 2.72 -0.35 -18.30
C TRP A 47 1.93 -0.74 -17.05
N ILE A 48 1.33 -1.93 -17.03
CA ILE A 48 0.60 -2.45 -15.87
C ILE A 48 1.56 -2.68 -14.70
N CYS A 49 2.71 -3.30 -14.94
CA CYS A 49 3.75 -3.47 -13.93
C CYS A 49 4.24 -2.13 -13.39
N VAL A 50 4.46 -1.14 -14.26
CA VAL A 50 4.91 0.21 -13.86
C VAL A 50 3.83 0.93 -13.04
N ALA A 51 2.55 0.80 -13.39
CA ALA A 51 1.48 1.37 -12.59
C ALA A 51 1.36 0.65 -11.23
N TYR A 52 1.48 -0.68 -11.22
CA TYR A 52 1.43 -1.50 -10.01
C TYR A 52 2.60 -1.26 -9.05
N SER A 53 3.72 -0.69 -9.50
CA SER A 53 4.79 -0.30 -8.58
C SER A 53 4.38 0.81 -7.61
N ALA A 54 3.36 1.62 -7.92
CA ALA A 54 2.87 2.66 -7.02
C ALA A 54 2.32 2.10 -5.68
N PRO A 55 1.37 1.14 -5.66
CA PRO A 55 0.94 0.51 -4.41
C PRO A 55 2.04 -0.32 -3.74
N VAL A 56 2.97 -0.92 -4.49
CA VAL A 56 4.15 -1.60 -3.89
C VAL A 56 5.04 -0.61 -3.14
N ALA A 57 5.29 0.57 -3.72
CA ALA A 57 6.04 1.64 -3.07
C ALA A 57 5.32 2.17 -1.81
N ALA A 58 3.99 2.35 -1.87
CA ALA A 58 3.20 2.75 -0.71
C ALA A 58 3.25 1.70 0.42
N ALA A 59 3.10 0.41 0.10
CA ALA A 59 3.22 -0.68 1.06
C ALA A 59 4.63 -0.74 1.68
N THR A 60 5.68 -0.54 0.86
CA THR A 60 7.07 -0.46 1.32
C THR A 60 7.25 0.68 2.32
N ALA A 61 6.74 1.86 2.00
CA ALA A 61 6.86 3.05 2.85
C ALA A 61 6.17 2.85 4.21
N VAL A 62 4.93 2.36 4.21
CA VAL A 62 4.10 2.25 5.43
C VAL A 62 4.48 1.08 6.32
N PHE A 63 4.74 -0.10 5.75
CA PHE A 63 4.90 -1.33 6.53
C PHE A 63 6.35 -1.72 6.80
N ILE A 64 7.31 -1.19 6.03
CA ILE A 64 8.73 -1.54 6.16
C ILE A 64 9.55 -0.31 6.53
N ILE A 65 9.58 0.72 5.69
CA ILE A 65 10.49 1.86 5.86
C ILE A 65 10.11 2.70 7.07
N TYR A 66 8.83 3.03 7.24
CA TYR A 66 8.38 3.81 8.39
C TYR A 66 8.71 3.15 9.73
N PRO A 67 8.29 1.90 10.04
CA PRO A 67 8.63 1.26 11.31
C PRO A 67 10.13 1.08 11.53
N ILE A 68 10.90 0.79 10.48
CA ILE A 68 12.37 0.75 10.58
C ILE A 68 12.92 2.13 10.94
N GLY A 69 12.40 3.20 10.32
CA GLY A 69 12.78 4.58 10.60
C GLY A 69 12.39 5.06 12.00
N GLN A 70 11.32 4.51 12.59
CA GLN A 70 10.94 4.73 13.99
C GLN A 70 11.73 3.84 14.97
N GLY A 71 12.43 2.82 14.48
CA GLY A 71 13.19 1.88 15.29
C GLY A 71 12.37 0.71 15.86
N SER A 72 11.10 0.57 15.48
CA SER A 72 10.23 -0.53 15.92
C SER A 72 9.11 -0.87 14.95
N PHE A 73 8.85 -2.16 14.75
CA PHE A 73 7.67 -2.66 14.03
C PHE A 73 6.36 -2.43 14.79
N SER A 74 6.39 -2.08 16.08
CA SER A 74 5.20 -1.68 16.84
C SER A 74 4.59 -0.37 16.33
N ASP A 75 5.40 0.48 15.71
CA ASP A 75 4.96 1.79 15.21
C ASP A 75 4.34 1.70 13.81
N GLY A 76 4.46 0.53 13.17
CA GLY A 76 3.85 0.27 11.87
C GLY A 76 2.32 0.30 11.92
N MET A 77 1.69 0.45 10.75
CA MET A 77 0.23 0.45 10.64
C MET A 77 -0.36 -0.89 11.16
N PRO A 78 -1.30 -0.87 12.12
CA PRO A 78 -1.96 -2.09 12.59
C PRO A 78 -2.91 -2.69 11.54
N LEU A 79 -2.98 -4.03 11.50
CA LEU A 79 -3.82 -4.76 10.54
C LEU A 79 -5.26 -4.88 11.05
N GLY A 80 -6.10 -3.90 10.70
CA GLY A 80 -7.52 -3.90 11.00
C GLY A 80 -8.13 -2.53 10.68
N ILE A 81 -9.44 -2.47 10.43
CA ILE A 81 -10.11 -1.23 9.99
C ILE A 81 -9.87 -0.08 10.99
N SER A 82 -10.17 -0.30 12.27
CA SER A 82 -9.93 0.69 13.33
C SER A 82 -8.44 1.01 13.51
N GLY A 83 -7.57 0.02 13.34
CA GLY A 83 -6.12 0.17 13.38
C GLY A 83 -5.58 1.10 12.30
N THR A 84 -6.06 0.97 11.07
CA THR A 84 -5.71 1.87 9.96
C THR A 84 -6.14 3.31 10.23
N PHE A 85 -7.36 3.53 10.74
CA PHE A 85 -7.82 4.88 11.10
C PHE A 85 -7.02 5.47 12.26
N ASN A 86 -6.73 4.66 13.28
CA ASN A 86 -5.91 5.10 14.40
C ASN A 86 -4.50 5.51 13.93
N PHE A 87 -3.87 4.69 13.11
CA PHE A 87 -2.58 5.01 12.49
C PHE A 87 -2.63 6.35 11.76
N MET A 88 -3.66 6.61 10.95
CA MET A 88 -3.76 7.86 10.20
C MET A 88 -3.85 9.11 11.09
N ILE A 89 -4.62 9.04 12.18
CA ILE A 89 -4.77 10.17 13.12
C ILE A 89 -3.46 10.39 13.91
N VAL A 90 -2.84 9.32 14.39
CA VAL A 90 -1.56 9.39 15.13
C VAL A 90 -0.45 9.88 14.20
N PHE A 91 -0.38 9.36 12.99
CA PHE A 91 0.61 9.77 11.99
C PHE A 91 0.47 11.26 11.63
N GLN A 92 -0.77 11.76 11.55
CA GLN A 92 -1.02 13.18 11.39
C GLN A 92 -0.61 13.99 12.62
N ALA A 93 -0.86 13.49 13.84
CA ALA A 93 -0.50 14.19 15.06
C ALA A 93 1.03 14.27 15.26
N GLU A 94 1.75 13.19 14.98
CA GLU A 94 3.20 13.07 15.18
C GLU A 94 4.01 13.71 14.04
N HIS A 95 3.56 13.56 12.78
CA HIS A 95 4.36 13.96 11.60
C HIS A 95 3.74 15.10 10.78
N ASN A 96 2.52 15.55 11.10
CA ASN A 96 1.79 16.59 10.37
C ASN A 96 1.79 16.40 8.85
N ILE A 97 1.46 15.18 8.40
CA ILE A 97 1.59 14.77 6.99
C ILE A 97 0.78 15.64 6.02
N LEU A 98 -0.34 16.22 6.46
CA LEU A 98 -1.15 17.13 5.63
C LEU A 98 -0.35 18.34 5.10
N MET A 99 0.68 18.79 5.83
CA MET A 99 1.53 19.90 5.41
C MET A 99 2.75 19.46 4.58
N HIS A 100 2.95 18.16 4.37
CA HIS A 100 4.10 17.63 3.65
C HIS A 100 3.92 17.77 2.12
N PRO A 101 4.88 18.35 1.38
CA PRO A 101 4.74 18.58 -0.06
C PRO A 101 4.53 17.30 -0.87
N PHE A 102 5.23 16.20 -0.54
CA PHE A 102 4.98 14.90 -1.20
C PHE A 102 3.59 14.32 -0.89
N HIS A 103 3.01 14.60 0.27
CA HIS A 103 1.63 14.20 0.56
C HIS A 103 0.65 15.00 -0.32
N MET A 104 0.85 16.32 -0.42
CA MET A 104 0.05 17.17 -1.31
C MET A 104 0.13 16.74 -2.78
N LEU A 105 1.32 16.34 -3.26
CA LEU A 105 1.49 15.77 -4.60
C LEU A 105 0.74 14.43 -4.76
N GLY A 106 0.79 13.56 -3.75
CA GLY A 106 0.01 12.32 -3.73
C GLY A 106 -1.50 12.57 -3.78
N VAL A 107 -2.00 13.53 -2.99
CA VAL A 107 -3.40 13.95 -2.97
C VAL A 107 -3.83 14.50 -4.34
N ALA A 108 -3.01 15.35 -4.96
CA ALA A 108 -3.24 15.85 -6.32
C ALA A 108 -3.28 14.70 -7.35
N GLY A 109 -2.43 13.68 -7.20
CA GLY A 109 -2.45 12.49 -8.02
C GLY A 109 -3.74 11.68 -7.90
N VAL A 110 -4.25 11.47 -6.68
CA VAL A 110 -5.52 10.74 -6.45
C VAL A 110 -6.71 11.49 -7.04
N PHE A 111 -6.82 12.79 -6.78
CA PHE A 111 -7.91 13.60 -7.34
C PHE A 111 -7.79 13.80 -8.86
N GLY A 112 -6.58 13.98 -9.37
CA GLY A 112 -6.34 14.06 -10.81
C GLY A 112 -6.69 12.77 -11.53
N GLY A 113 -6.31 11.62 -10.97
CA GLY A 113 -6.64 10.31 -11.54
C GLY A 113 -8.14 10.06 -11.61
N SER A 114 -8.89 10.36 -10.55
CA SER A 114 -10.35 10.21 -10.54
C SER A 114 -11.04 11.19 -11.50
N LEU A 115 -10.58 12.44 -11.56
CA LEU A 115 -11.09 13.45 -12.49
C LEU A 115 -10.89 13.02 -13.95
N PHE A 116 -9.68 12.64 -14.34
CA PHE A 116 -9.40 12.22 -15.71
C PHE A 116 -10.13 10.93 -16.07
N SER A 117 -10.27 9.99 -15.14
CA SER A 117 -11.10 8.80 -15.36
C SER A 117 -12.56 9.16 -15.63
N ALA A 118 -13.14 10.08 -14.84
CA ALA A 118 -14.52 10.52 -15.04
C ALA A 118 -14.72 11.24 -16.39
N MET A 119 -13.79 12.12 -16.77
CA MET A 119 -13.80 12.81 -18.06
C MET A 119 -13.68 11.82 -19.23
N HIS A 120 -12.76 10.86 -19.12
CA HIS A 120 -12.51 9.87 -20.17
C HIS A 120 -13.75 8.99 -20.38
N VAL A 121 -14.33 8.45 -19.30
CA VAL A 121 -15.53 7.62 -19.38
C VAL A 121 -16.70 8.40 -19.96
N ASN A 122 -16.93 9.64 -19.53
CA ASN A 122 -18.02 10.46 -20.07
C ASN A 122 -17.85 10.72 -21.57
N CYS A 123 -16.65 11.08 -22.01
CA CYS A 123 -16.35 11.28 -23.43
C CYS A 123 -16.54 9.99 -24.24
N ALA A 124 -16.03 8.87 -23.73
CA ALA A 124 -16.18 7.58 -24.37
C ALA A 124 -17.66 7.22 -24.56
N VAL A 125 -18.49 7.33 -23.50
CA VAL A 125 -19.93 7.09 -23.56
C VAL A 125 -20.61 7.98 -24.59
N GLN A 126 -20.32 9.28 -24.58
CA GLN A 126 -20.87 10.22 -25.57
C GLN A 126 -20.53 9.80 -27.00
N MET A 127 -19.28 9.44 -27.28
CA MET A 127 -18.87 9.01 -28.63
C MET A 127 -19.57 7.74 -29.10
N VAL A 128 -19.89 6.79 -28.21
CA VAL A 128 -20.64 5.57 -28.62
C VAL A 128 -22.12 5.85 -28.82
N THR A 129 -22.70 6.86 -28.15
CA THR A 129 -24.10 7.26 -28.38
C THR A 129 -24.31 8.07 -29.68
N PHE A 130 -23.23 8.63 -30.23
CA PHE A 130 -23.25 9.31 -31.54
C PHE A 130 -22.83 8.41 -32.71
N LYS A 131 -22.65 7.11 -32.46
CA LYS A 131 -22.48 6.07 -33.49
C LYS A 131 -23.78 5.29 -33.66
#